data_AF-A0AAJ7BJ16-F1
#
_entry.id   AF-A0AAJ7BJ16-F1
#
_cell.length_a   1.000
_cell.length_b   1.000
_cell.length_c   1.000
_cell.angle_alpha   90.00
_cell.angle_beta   90.00
_cell.angle_gamma   90.00
#
_symmetry.space_group_name_H-M   'P 1'
#
loop_
_entity.id
_entity.type
_entity.pdbx_description
1 polymer ?
#
loop_
_entity_poly.entity_id
_entity_poly.type
_entity_poly.pdbx_seq_one_letter_code
_entity_poly.pdbx_strand_id
1 'polypeptide(L)'
;MVTQQNIKTDIYAVRRGRPKVYSVNKNYHCPRCNRGFTLKRNMVKHQRHECGMEPKYQCPYCGKLSKFTQNLYAHIRKYHVGLGLYVEKLY
;
A
#
# COMPACT_ATOMS: atom_id res chain seq x y z
N MET A 1 28.02 10.81 7.13
CA MET A 1 27.95 9.67 6.19
C MET A 1 26.50 9.46 5.77
N VAL A 2 26.08 10.04 4.64
CA VAL A 2 24.95 9.50 3.86
C VAL A 2 25.33 9.74 2.41
N THR A 3 25.86 8.70 1.77
CA THR A 3 26.34 8.72 0.39
C THR A 3 25.17 9.00 -0.55
N GLN A 4 25.20 10.17 -1.19
CA GLN A 4 24.41 10.43 -2.39
C GLN A 4 24.88 9.45 -3.46
N GLN A 5 24.14 8.36 -3.67
CA GLN A 5 24.43 7.41 -4.74
C GLN A 5 23.94 8.02 -6.06
N ASN A 6 24.91 8.63 -6.73
CA ASN A 6 24.89 9.15 -8.08
C ASN A 6 24.80 7.96 -9.07
N ILE A 7 23.69 7.80 -9.80
CA ILE A 7 23.56 6.73 -10.81
C ILE A 7 23.05 7.33 -12.13
N LYS A 8 24.04 7.58 -12.98
CA LYS A 8 24.09 7.74 -14.44
C LYS A 8 22.75 7.77 -15.18
N THR A 9 22.52 8.91 -15.83
CA THR A 9 21.45 9.19 -16.79
C THR A 9 21.82 8.63 -18.16
N ASP A 10 21.33 7.45 -18.50
CA ASP A 10 21.39 6.95 -19.89
C ASP A 10 20.12 7.39 -20.64
N ILE A 11 20.21 8.59 -21.20
CA ILE A 11 19.20 9.21 -22.06
C ILE A 11 19.53 8.81 -23.50
N TYR A 12 18.87 7.78 -24.02
CA TYR A 12 18.93 7.46 -25.45
C TYR A 12 17.52 7.29 -26.03
N ALA A 13 17.31 7.92 -27.18
CA ALA A 13 16.15 7.89 -28.08
C ALA A 13 15.01 8.90 -27.84
N VAL A 14 15.07 9.97 -28.65
CA VAL A 14 13.97 10.90 -29.00
C VAL A 14 12.91 10.17 -29.85
N ARG A 15 11.65 10.10 -29.37
CA ARG A 15 10.43 9.94 -30.20
C ARG A 15 9.28 10.75 -29.59
N ARG A 16 8.56 11.50 -30.43
CA ARG A 16 7.45 12.41 -30.03
C ARG A 16 6.24 11.58 -29.57
N GLY A 17 6.04 11.54 -28.27
CA GLY A 17 4.92 10.88 -27.57
C GLY A 17 5.36 10.62 -26.14
N ARG A 18 4.51 10.93 -25.13
CA ARG A 18 4.85 10.79 -23.70
C ARG A 18 5.32 9.35 -23.43
N PRO A 19 6.61 9.09 -23.19
CA PRO A 19 7.08 7.72 -23.01
C PRO A 19 6.43 7.16 -21.76
N LYS A 20 5.70 6.06 -21.88
CA LYS A 20 5.24 5.31 -20.71
C LYS A 20 6.43 4.51 -20.20
N VAL A 21 7.28 5.19 -19.44
CA VAL A 21 8.46 4.59 -18.80
C VAL A 21 7.97 3.60 -17.75
N TYR A 22 8.12 2.31 -18.01
CA TYR A 22 8.05 1.29 -16.98
C TYR A 22 9.45 1.12 -16.40
N SER A 23 9.76 1.90 -15.38
CA SER A 23 10.98 1.71 -14.60
C SER A 23 10.79 0.48 -13.70
N VAL A 24 11.46 -0.61 -14.08
CA VAL A 24 11.55 -1.86 -13.31
C VAL A 24 12.37 -1.67 -12.02
N ASN A 25 13.17 -0.59 -11.96
CA ASN A 25 13.89 -0.20 -10.76
C ASN A 25 12.97 0.50 -9.75
N LYS A 26 12.47 -0.28 -8.80
CA LYS A 26 11.79 0.21 -7.60
C LYS A 26 12.84 0.77 -6.64
N ASN A 27 13.11 2.06 -6.71
CA ASN A 27 14.14 2.68 -5.87
C ASN A 27 13.63 3.00 -4.45
N TYR A 28 12.32 3.02 -4.22
CA TYR A 28 11.72 3.43 -2.95
C TYR A 28 10.96 2.28 -2.30
N HIS A 29 11.46 1.76 -1.19
CA HIS A 29 10.84 0.65 -0.45
C HIS A 29 10.13 1.15 0.80
N CYS A 30 8.96 0.57 1.10
CA CYS A 30 8.28 0.85 2.35
C CYS A 30 9.00 0.15 3.51
N PRO A 31 9.41 0.87 4.58
CA PRO A 31 10.16 0.26 5.68
C PRO A 31 9.36 -0.78 6.49
N ARG A 32 8.03 -0.79 6.38
CA ARG A 32 7.15 -1.68 7.16
C ARG A 32 6.79 -2.99 6.44
N CYS A 33 6.68 -2.98 5.11
CA CYS A 33 6.25 -4.15 4.34
C CYS A 33 7.20 -4.49 3.17
N ASN A 34 8.29 -3.74 3.05
CA ASN A 34 9.31 -3.83 1.99
C ASN A 34 8.77 -3.76 0.55
N ARG A 35 7.54 -3.25 0.35
CA ARG A 35 6.97 -3.07 -0.99
C ARG A 35 7.73 -1.97 -1.72
N GLY A 36 8.25 -2.28 -2.91
CA GLY A 36 9.00 -1.34 -3.74
C GLY A 36 8.12 -0.51 -4.67
N PHE A 37 8.49 0.75 -4.83
CA PHE A 37 7.83 1.76 -5.66
C PHE A 37 8.86 2.48 -6.52
N THR A 38 8.41 2.86 -7.71
CA THR A 38 9.20 3.64 -8.67
C THR A 38 9.38 5.10 -8.25
N LEU A 39 8.39 5.68 -7.55
CA LEU A 39 8.36 7.09 -7.15
C LEU A 39 8.26 7.24 -5.63
N LYS A 40 9.06 8.15 -5.04
CA LYS A 40 9.03 8.48 -3.61
C LYS A 40 7.64 8.86 -3.12
N ARG A 41 6.93 9.73 -3.86
CA ARG A 41 5.57 10.18 -3.50
C ARG A 41 4.58 9.02 -3.38
N ASN A 42 4.74 7.98 -4.21
CA ASN A 42 3.86 6.81 -4.18
C ASN A 42 4.18 5.92 -2.98
N MET A 43 5.48 5.74 -2.67
CA MET A 43 5.91 5.04 -1.45
C MET A 43 5.41 5.76 -0.20
N VAL A 44 5.56 7.09 -0.11
CA VAL A 44 5.08 7.87 1.04
C VAL A 44 3.55 7.80 1.17
N LYS A 45 2.80 7.89 0.06
CA LYS A 45 1.35 7.71 0.06
C LYS A 45 0.97 6.31 0.56
N HIS A 46 1.61 5.27 0.04
CA HIS A 46 1.41 3.90 0.51
C HIS A 46 1.75 3.77 2.00
N GLN A 47 2.88 4.33 2.44
CA GLN A 47 3.26 4.29 3.84
C GLN A 47 2.23 5.01 4.70
N ARG A 48 1.63 6.13 4.26
CA ARG A 48 0.64 6.86 5.05
C ARG A 48 -0.70 6.12 5.14
N HIS A 49 -1.18 5.55 4.05
CA HIS A 49 -2.54 4.99 3.97
C HIS A 49 -2.63 3.49 4.21
N GLU A 50 -1.56 2.75 3.91
CA GLU A 50 -1.53 1.30 4.08
C GLU A 50 -0.71 0.96 5.30
N CYS A 51 0.62 1.11 5.24
CA CYS A 51 1.46 0.65 6.34
C CYS A 51 1.24 1.45 7.62
N GLY A 52 1.10 2.76 7.50
CA GLY A 52 0.92 3.79 8.53
C GLY A 52 -0.46 3.85 9.14
N MET A 53 -1.42 3.16 8.54
CA MET A 53 -2.79 3.13 9.02
C MET A 53 -2.95 1.96 9.98
N GLU A 54 -3.17 2.29 11.25
CA GLU A 54 -3.60 1.30 12.22
C GLU A 54 -4.97 0.75 11.83
N PRO A 55 -5.21 -0.55 12.07
CA PRO A 55 -6.50 -1.14 11.77
C PRO A 55 -7.59 -0.46 12.60
N LYS A 56 -8.51 0.20 11.91
CA LYS A 56 -9.60 0.96 12.54
C LYS A 56 -10.83 0.12 12.85
N TYR A 57 -10.89 -1.10 12.31
CA TYR A 57 -12.06 -1.95 12.40
C TYR A 57 -11.67 -3.34 12.86
N GLN A 58 -12.45 -3.89 13.77
CA GLN A 58 -12.28 -5.24 14.27
C GLN A 58 -13.51 -6.08 13.93
N CYS A 59 -13.28 -7.33 13.54
CA CYS A 59 -14.33 -8.32 13.44
C CYS A 59 -14.79 -8.73 14.85
N PRO A 60 -16.08 -8.56 15.20
CA PRO A 60 -16.58 -8.94 16.52
C PRO A 60 -16.61 -10.47 16.72
N TYR A 61 -16.50 -11.26 15.65
CA TYR A 61 -16.62 -12.71 15.69
C TYR A 61 -15.29 -13.47 15.78
N CYS A 62 -14.18 -12.85 15.36
CA CYS A 62 -12.87 -13.52 15.34
C CYS A 62 -11.67 -12.61 15.65
N GLY A 63 -11.91 -11.34 16.00
CA GLY A 63 -10.84 -10.39 16.30
C GLY A 63 -10.00 -9.96 15.10
N LYS A 64 -10.41 -10.29 13.86
CA LYS A 64 -9.68 -9.89 12.66
C LYS A 64 -9.69 -8.37 12.50
N LEU A 65 -8.49 -7.80 12.48
CA LEU A 65 -8.25 -6.38 12.28
C LEU A 65 -8.23 -6.00 10.78
N SER A 66 -8.91 -4.90 10.45
CA SER A 66 -9.02 -4.35 9.11
C SER A 66 -8.86 -2.83 9.13
N LYS A 67 -8.21 -2.29 8.10
CA LYS A 67 -8.02 -0.84 7.93
C LYS A 67 -9.25 -0.17 7.33
N PHE A 68 -10.04 -0.93 6.57
CA PHE A 68 -11.19 -0.43 5.83
C PHE A 68 -12.43 -1.28 6.09
N THR A 69 -13.59 -0.65 6.08
CA THR A 69 -14.89 -1.31 6.31
C THR A 69 -15.19 -2.35 5.24
N GLN A 70 -14.95 -2.05 3.95
CA GLN A 70 -15.23 -2.98 2.86
C GLN A 70 -14.45 -4.29 2.97
N ASN A 71 -13.21 -4.23 3.47
CA ASN A 71 -12.40 -5.42 3.69
C ASN A 71 -12.97 -6.27 4.83
N LEU A 72 -13.50 -5.63 5.87
CA LEU A 72 -14.16 -6.32 6.97
C LEU A 72 -15.49 -6.93 6.55
N TYR A 73 -16.33 -6.22 5.79
CA TYR A 73 -17.58 -6.76 5.24
C TYR A 73 -17.34 -7.98 4.35
N ALA A 74 -16.32 -7.92 3.49
CA ALA A 74 -15.93 -9.05 2.65
C ALA A 74 -15.41 -10.23 3.50
N HIS A 75 -14.66 -9.96 4.56
CA HIS A 75 -14.22 -10.97 5.51
C HIS A 75 -15.41 -11.64 6.23
N ILE A 76 -16.34 -10.86 6.78
CA ILE A 76 -17.53 -11.39 7.47
C ILE A 76 -18.37 -12.23 6.52
N ARG A 77 -18.65 -11.75 5.30
CA ARG A 77 -19.38 -12.55 4.30
C ARG A 77 -18.70 -13.88 3.97
N LYS A 78 -17.36 -13.91 3.92
CA LYS A 78 -16.61 -15.09 3.49
C LYS A 78 -16.41 -16.11 4.61
N TYR A 79 -16.22 -15.65 5.85
CA TYR A 79 -15.81 -16.48 6.98
C TYR A 79 -16.85 -16.58 8.10
N HIS A 80 -17.83 -15.69 8.14
CA HIS A 80 -18.90 -15.61 9.15
C HIS A 80 -20.27 -15.63 8.45
N VAL A 81 -20.49 -16.68 7.65
CA VAL A 81 -21.73 -16.89 6.90
C VAL A 81 -22.91 -17.02 7.87
N GLY A 82 -23.87 -16.10 7.79
CA GLY A 82 -25.08 -16.10 8.62
C GLY A 82 -25.00 -15.24 9.88
N LEU A 83 -23.87 -14.59 10.17
CA LEU A 83 -23.75 -13.63 11.26
C LEU A 83 -23.94 -12.20 10.73
N GLY A 84 -24.76 -11.39 11.42
CA GLY A 84 -25.09 -10.03 11.03
C GLY A 84 -23.87 -9.13 10.89
N LEU A 85 -23.94 -8.14 9.99
CA LEU A 85 -22.78 -7.28 9.70
C LEU A 85 -22.61 -6.18 10.76
N TYR A 86 -22.21 -6.55 11.98
CA TYR A 86 -21.81 -5.57 12.99
C TYR A 86 -20.31 -5.28 12.86
N VAL A 87 -19.95 -4.01 12.67
CA VAL A 87 -18.57 -3.55 12.54
C VAL A 87 -18.27 -2.65 13.71
N GLU A 88 -17.38 -3.10 14.60
CA GLU A 88 -16.90 -2.28 15.71
C GLU A 88 -15.74 -1.39 15.23
N LYS A 89 -15.85 -0.10 15.52
CA LYS A 89 -14.78 0.88 15.31
C LYS A 89 -13.87 0.86 16.53
N LEU A 90 -12.59 0.64 16.30
CA LEU A 90 -11.56 0.82 17.32
C LEU A 90 -11.18 2.30 17.30
N TYR A 91 -11.56 3.05 18.34
CA TYR A 91 -11.13 4.44 18.56
C TYR A 91 -9.92 4.47 19.47
#